data_AF-A0A1G6QV50-F1
#
_entry.id   AF-A0A1G6QV50-F1
#
_cell.length_a   1.000
_cell.length_b   1.000
_cell.length_c   1.000
_cell.angle_alpha   90.00
_cell.angle_beta   90.00
_cell.angle_gamma   90.00
#
_symmetry.space_group_name_H-M   'P 1'
#
loop_
_entity.id
_entity.type
_entity.pdbx_description
1 polymer ?
#
loop_
_entity_poly.entity_id
_entity_poly.type
_entity_poly.pdbx_seq_one_letter_code
_entity_poly.pdbx_strand_id
1 'polypeptide(L)'
;MNSSPQDLVQELYIAAYGRPADPAGLQYWTNVLNQNGNNIGAIVSNFTNSTEANNLYGTISSSNLPTVLNNIYENLFNRPIDQVGLQYWENTYNQYHMSVGDLAYAIMQGAQNSDVTVIDNKIATAQTITNYLASNPNISITQGEVPLLDNFLKSVSTSVPSLNDIQNFLNNMNNQNIVQSLYLAFYDRPADPAGLQYWSNVLSQNANNINAILPSFASSQESATLYGNVQPTPDLNTLINTMDNYFNTLFTTYGLTPPNLQGLNNAVASYYQDYASGNLTNVNNDINNIINQFDNLMIYAANQYGIKLTVNDLQPLNALLQNTYQSGQFPTESNFINAFDSFITNAAKTNNETITSSDLSELNSILSSAYQSEFSTLQSYVNSVDNMINTIYQNLFGRPADSSGLQYWQNIYTHTPNMNPGLLAYDILHSATGSDLNTIQHKIAIANEVTLLYQNNPTAYNSSTVKGLISGSTLPSISDVANLLNLPTTSINTGSSSTGTSSSSTPFTVSNPGTYNGLTINYQNGIIFSNLINPNNPTTTNIISIQDSSNFTTDLNTAIAKTTPTTPYSYFIYEGNTYIVDHGYTDAGSTTFNSGVDAEVEIVGSHIPNPTVVGGHVTFSS
;
A
#
# COMPACT_ATOMS: atom_id res chain seq x y z
N MET A 1 -1.29 34.30 -29.83
CA MET A 1 -1.41 32.91 -30.27
C MET A 1 -2.73 32.75 -31.01
N ASN A 2 -2.80 31.97 -32.10
CA ASN A 2 -4.07 31.61 -32.73
C ASN A 2 -4.48 30.27 -32.13
N SER A 3 -4.92 30.31 -30.87
CA SER A 3 -5.15 29.13 -30.02
C SER A 3 -6.45 28.43 -30.43
N SER A 4 -6.40 27.11 -30.60
CA SER A 4 -7.62 26.31 -30.80
C SER A 4 -8.53 26.42 -29.55
N PRO A 5 -9.85 26.14 -29.66
CA PRO A 5 -10.71 26.10 -28.47
C PRO A 5 -10.20 25.14 -27.38
N GLN A 6 -9.51 24.06 -27.75
CA GLN A 6 -8.90 23.12 -26.81
C GLN A 6 -7.66 23.72 -26.12
N ASP A 7 -6.85 24.47 -26.86
CA ASP A 7 -5.68 25.19 -26.32
C ASP A 7 -6.14 26.22 -25.29
N LEU A 8 -7.19 26.98 -25.61
CA LEU A 8 -7.77 27.97 -24.70
C LEU A 8 -8.33 27.35 -23.41
N VAL A 9 -8.90 26.15 -23.50
CA VAL A 9 -9.36 25.42 -22.31
C VAL A 9 -8.16 24.91 -21.51
N GLN A 10 -7.11 24.37 -22.15
CA GLN A 10 -5.90 23.95 -21.45
C GLN A 10 -5.19 25.10 -20.75
N GLU A 11 -5.13 26.27 -21.40
CA GLU A 11 -4.66 27.52 -20.81
C GLU A 11 -5.39 27.82 -19.49
N LEU A 12 -6.72 27.67 -19.44
CA LEU A 12 -7.49 27.89 -18.21
C LEU A 12 -7.19 26.84 -17.13
N TYR A 13 -7.03 25.56 -17.50
CA TYR A 13 -6.66 24.50 -16.55
C TYR A 13 -5.27 24.74 -15.95
N ILE A 14 -4.29 25.14 -16.77
CA ILE A 14 -2.93 25.45 -16.30
C ILE A 14 -2.95 26.70 -15.42
N ALA A 15 -3.63 27.77 -15.85
CA ALA A 15 -3.66 29.03 -15.11
C ALA A 15 -4.41 28.94 -13.78
N ALA A 16 -5.54 28.23 -13.74
CA ALA A 16 -6.36 28.16 -12.55
C ALA A 16 -5.96 27.01 -11.63
N TYR A 17 -5.52 25.87 -12.17
CA TYR A 17 -5.35 24.61 -11.43
C TYR A 17 -3.94 24.03 -11.51
N GLY A 18 -3.02 24.60 -12.30
CA GLY A 18 -1.63 24.13 -12.41
C GLY A 18 -1.45 22.77 -13.11
N ARG A 19 -2.54 22.15 -13.58
CA ARG A 19 -2.57 20.77 -14.09
C ARG A 19 -3.17 20.67 -15.50
N PRO A 20 -2.98 19.55 -16.21
CA PRO A 20 -3.69 19.27 -17.45
C PRO A 20 -5.20 19.11 -17.23
N ALA A 21 -5.99 19.45 -18.24
CA ALA A 21 -7.39 19.06 -18.30
C ALA A 21 -7.54 17.54 -18.28
N ASP A 22 -8.52 17.03 -17.54
CA ASP A 22 -8.96 15.65 -17.70
C ASP A 22 -9.70 15.49 -19.05
N PRO A 23 -9.72 14.30 -19.66
CA PRO A 23 -10.33 14.10 -20.98
C PRO A 23 -11.80 14.57 -21.08
N ALA A 24 -12.61 14.27 -20.06
CA ALA A 24 -14.02 14.62 -20.03
C ALA A 24 -14.22 16.13 -19.85
N GLY A 25 -13.45 16.74 -18.95
CA GLY A 25 -13.42 18.17 -18.70
C GLY A 25 -12.99 18.97 -19.92
N LEU A 26 -11.92 18.56 -20.61
CA LEU A 26 -11.48 19.21 -21.85
C LEU A 26 -12.59 19.19 -22.90
N GLN A 27 -13.24 18.04 -23.10
CA GLN A 27 -14.34 17.90 -24.04
C GLN A 27 -15.53 18.80 -23.66
N TYR A 28 -15.95 18.76 -22.40
CA TYR A 28 -17.08 19.54 -21.90
C TYR A 28 -16.85 21.04 -22.09
N TRP A 29 -15.73 21.56 -21.60
CA TRP A 29 -15.43 22.99 -21.66
C TRP A 29 -15.17 23.48 -23.08
N THR A 30 -14.57 22.65 -23.93
CA THR A 30 -14.44 22.96 -25.36
C THR A 30 -15.81 23.10 -26.02
N ASN A 31 -16.77 22.23 -25.69
CA ASN A 31 -18.13 22.33 -26.21
C ASN A 31 -18.86 23.59 -25.71
N VAL A 32 -18.72 23.92 -24.42
CA VAL A 32 -19.28 25.16 -23.84
C VAL A 32 -18.67 26.39 -24.52
N LEU A 33 -17.35 26.39 -24.75
CA LEU A 33 -16.66 27.48 -25.42
C LEU A 33 -17.14 27.66 -26.87
N ASN A 34 -17.25 26.57 -27.62
CA ASN A 34 -17.77 26.58 -28.99
C ASN A 34 -19.21 27.13 -29.06
N GLN A 35 -20.08 26.73 -28.12
CA GLN A 35 -21.46 27.24 -28.04
C GLN A 35 -21.53 28.74 -27.74
N ASN A 36 -20.53 29.28 -27.04
CA ASN A 36 -20.38 30.71 -26.76
C ASN A 36 -19.57 31.45 -27.84
N GLY A 37 -19.47 30.90 -29.05
CA GLY A 37 -18.78 31.54 -30.18
C GLY A 37 -17.28 31.69 -29.97
N ASN A 38 -16.65 30.77 -29.23
CA ASN A 38 -15.25 30.80 -28.84
C ASN A 38 -14.84 31.99 -27.96
N ASN A 39 -15.80 32.59 -27.26
CA ASN A 39 -15.52 33.66 -26.31
C ASN A 39 -14.99 33.09 -24.98
N ILE A 40 -13.67 33.14 -24.78
CA ILE A 40 -13.04 32.63 -23.54
C ILE A 40 -13.55 33.35 -22.28
N GLY A 41 -13.93 34.63 -22.41
CA GLY A 41 -14.51 35.42 -21.33
C GLY A 41 -15.85 34.88 -20.83
N ALA A 42 -16.54 34.03 -21.60
CA ALA A 42 -17.77 33.38 -21.17
C ALA A 42 -17.53 32.21 -20.19
N ILE A 43 -16.31 31.65 -20.18
CA ILE A 43 -16.00 30.49 -19.34
C ILE A 43 -14.92 30.75 -18.28
N VAL A 44 -14.04 31.75 -18.46
CA VAL A 44 -12.91 32.05 -17.57
C VAL A 44 -13.29 32.10 -16.09
N SER A 45 -14.39 32.78 -15.76
CA SER A 45 -14.85 32.96 -14.38
C SER A 45 -15.27 31.65 -13.69
N ASN A 46 -15.60 30.60 -14.45
CA ASN A 46 -15.91 29.27 -13.88
C ASN A 46 -14.65 28.57 -13.37
N PHE A 47 -13.49 28.89 -13.95
CA PHE A 47 -12.21 28.34 -13.53
C PHE A 47 -11.59 29.17 -12.42
N THR A 48 -11.54 30.48 -12.64
CA THR A 48 -10.76 31.40 -11.81
C THR A 48 -11.36 31.66 -10.43
N ASN A 49 -12.67 31.47 -10.28
CA ASN A 49 -13.38 31.57 -8.99
C ASN A 49 -13.57 30.23 -8.28
N SER A 50 -12.96 29.15 -8.78
CA SER A 50 -13.10 27.82 -8.19
C SER A 50 -12.43 27.70 -6.81
N THR A 51 -12.85 26.71 -6.03
CA THR A 51 -12.14 26.30 -4.80
C THR A 51 -10.73 25.80 -5.11
N GLU A 52 -10.53 25.14 -6.26
CA GLU A 52 -9.24 24.61 -6.67
C GLU A 52 -8.19 25.70 -6.89
N ALA A 53 -8.55 26.81 -7.55
CA ALA A 53 -7.67 27.96 -7.72
C ALA A 53 -7.29 28.61 -6.38
N ASN A 54 -8.24 28.70 -5.45
CA ASN A 54 -7.99 29.21 -4.10
C ASN A 54 -7.10 28.27 -3.29
N ASN A 55 -7.23 26.95 -3.46
CA ASN A 55 -6.38 25.96 -2.79
C ASN A 55 -4.94 25.99 -3.35
N LEU A 56 -4.78 26.18 -4.67
CA LEU A 56 -3.47 26.20 -5.32
C LEU A 56 -2.63 27.41 -4.93
N TYR A 57 -3.24 28.60 -4.92
CA TYR A 57 -2.51 29.87 -4.73
C TYR A 57 -2.73 30.50 -3.35
N GLY A 58 -3.72 30.03 -2.59
CA GLY A 58 -4.20 30.65 -1.36
C GLY A 58 -5.24 31.75 -1.61
N THR A 59 -5.98 32.10 -0.56
CA THR A 59 -6.89 33.25 -0.60
C THR A 59 -6.10 34.54 -0.73
N ILE A 60 -6.45 35.41 -1.68
CA ILE A 60 -5.74 36.66 -1.93
C ILE A 60 -6.25 37.80 -1.04
N SER A 61 -5.33 38.56 -0.46
CA SER A 61 -5.58 39.76 0.34
C SER A 61 -4.40 40.72 0.22
N SER A 62 -4.59 41.99 0.59
CA SER A 62 -3.51 42.98 0.49
C SER A 62 -2.26 42.62 1.33
N SER A 63 -2.40 41.81 2.39
CA SER A 63 -1.28 41.44 3.26
C SER A 63 -0.46 40.24 2.76
N ASN A 64 -1.01 39.40 1.88
CA ASN A 64 -0.31 38.23 1.33
C ASN A 64 -0.14 38.29 -0.20
N LEU A 65 -0.57 39.38 -0.83
CA LEU A 65 -0.49 39.61 -2.27
C LEU A 65 0.91 39.34 -2.87
N PRO A 66 2.04 39.80 -2.28
CA PRO A 66 3.36 39.49 -2.83
C PRO A 66 3.67 38.00 -2.86
N THR A 67 3.29 37.27 -1.82
CA THR A 67 3.48 35.81 -1.72
C THR A 67 2.63 35.09 -2.75
N VAL A 68 1.35 35.48 -2.90
CA VAL A 68 0.44 34.90 -3.89
C VAL A 68 0.95 35.13 -5.31
N LEU A 69 1.40 36.35 -5.62
CA LEU A 69 1.99 36.69 -6.91
C LEU A 69 3.25 35.87 -7.21
N ASN A 70 4.11 35.67 -6.21
CA ASN A 70 5.27 34.80 -6.38
C ASN A 70 4.85 33.35 -6.66
N ASN A 71 3.87 32.80 -5.94
CA ASN A 71 3.37 31.45 -6.18
C ASN A 71 2.77 31.28 -7.59
N ILE A 72 2.08 32.30 -8.11
CA ILE A 72 1.59 32.31 -9.49
C ILE A 72 2.76 32.23 -10.48
N TYR A 73 3.79 33.05 -10.30
CA TYR A 73 4.97 33.06 -11.18
C TYR A 73 5.74 31.74 -11.12
N GLU A 74 5.90 31.15 -9.94
CA GLU A 74 6.55 29.84 -9.79
C GLU A 74 5.76 28.73 -10.52
N ASN A 75 4.44 28.70 -10.37
CA ASN A 75 3.61 27.67 -11.01
C ASN A 75 3.58 27.83 -12.54
N LEU A 76 3.47 29.07 -13.04
CA LEU A 76 3.35 29.36 -14.47
C LEU A 76 4.68 29.35 -15.20
N PHE A 77 5.74 29.88 -14.60
CA PHE A 77 7.00 30.22 -15.29
C PHE A 77 8.24 29.58 -14.66
N ASN A 78 8.10 28.83 -13.56
CA ASN A 78 9.19 28.15 -12.85
C ASN A 78 10.28 29.12 -12.36
N ARG A 79 9.89 30.34 -12.01
CA ARG A 79 10.81 31.35 -11.50
C ARG A 79 10.06 32.30 -10.55
N PRO A 80 10.78 32.96 -9.64
CA PRO A 80 10.18 33.98 -8.80
C PRO A 80 9.81 35.21 -9.62
N ILE A 81 8.84 35.95 -9.09
CA ILE A 81 8.46 37.25 -9.64
C ILE A 81 9.58 38.27 -9.37
N ASP A 82 9.94 39.06 -10.39
CA ASP A 82 10.89 40.15 -10.20
C ASP A 82 10.21 41.40 -9.63
N GLN A 83 11.01 42.34 -9.13
CA GLN A 83 10.48 43.54 -8.46
C GLN A 83 9.59 44.41 -9.36
N VAL A 84 9.86 44.45 -10.68
CA VAL A 84 9.09 45.27 -11.63
C VAL A 84 7.74 44.61 -11.90
N GLY A 85 7.74 43.30 -12.15
CA GLY A 85 6.52 42.51 -12.29
C GLY A 85 5.65 42.58 -11.03
N LEU A 86 6.27 42.43 -9.85
CA LEU A 86 5.58 42.52 -8.57
C LEU A 86 4.83 43.85 -8.43
N GLN A 87 5.53 44.98 -8.64
CA GLN A 87 4.90 46.30 -8.53
C GLN A 87 3.78 46.51 -9.55
N TYR A 88 3.93 46.01 -10.78
CA TYR A 88 2.89 46.11 -11.81
C TYR A 88 1.62 45.35 -11.43
N TRP A 89 1.77 44.10 -10.98
CA TRP A 89 0.62 43.25 -10.64
C TRP A 89 -0.03 43.67 -9.31
N GLU A 90 0.73 44.20 -8.36
CA GLU A 90 0.17 44.82 -7.15
C GLU A 90 -0.73 46.01 -7.49
N ASN A 91 -0.28 46.91 -8.37
CA ASN A 91 -1.09 48.03 -8.83
C ASN A 91 -2.36 47.56 -9.57
N THR A 92 -2.23 46.54 -10.41
CA THR A 92 -3.35 45.93 -11.14
C THR A 92 -4.38 45.34 -10.17
N TYR A 93 -3.93 44.56 -9.17
CA TYR A 93 -4.81 44.00 -8.16
C TYR A 93 -5.49 45.10 -7.31
N ASN A 94 -4.75 46.13 -6.90
CA ASN A 94 -5.31 47.23 -6.12
C ASN A 94 -6.35 48.06 -6.89
N GLN A 95 -6.27 48.07 -8.23
CA GLN A 95 -7.22 48.77 -9.08
C GLN A 95 -8.49 47.94 -9.36
N TYR A 96 -8.33 46.64 -9.62
CA TYR A 96 -9.42 45.81 -10.16
C TYR A 96 -9.95 44.76 -9.18
N HIS A 97 -9.25 44.50 -8.08
CA HIS A 97 -9.61 43.50 -7.06
C HIS A 97 -9.97 42.12 -7.65
N MET A 98 -9.14 41.66 -8.59
CA MET A 98 -9.32 40.41 -9.32
C MET A 98 -9.27 39.20 -8.37
N SER A 99 -10.01 38.13 -8.69
CA SER A 99 -9.82 36.85 -8.01
C SER A 99 -8.39 36.32 -8.23
N VAL A 100 -7.93 35.41 -7.38
CA VAL A 100 -6.58 34.83 -7.52
C VAL A 100 -6.40 34.12 -8.87
N GLY A 101 -7.43 33.41 -9.34
CA GLY A 101 -7.40 32.76 -10.64
C GLY A 101 -7.44 33.76 -11.79
N ASP A 102 -8.19 34.87 -11.68
CA ASP A 102 -8.22 35.89 -12.74
C ASP A 102 -6.85 36.56 -12.87
N LEU A 103 -6.19 36.79 -11.74
CA LEU A 103 -4.82 37.32 -11.69
C LEU A 103 -3.84 36.33 -12.32
N ALA A 104 -3.95 35.03 -12.00
CA ALA A 104 -3.12 33.99 -12.61
C ALA A 104 -3.31 33.90 -14.13
N TYR A 105 -4.55 33.93 -14.60
CA TYR A 105 -4.84 33.94 -16.04
C TYR A 105 -4.32 35.21 -16.73
N ALA A 106 -4.52 36.39 -16.14
CA ALA A 106 -3.99 37.64 -16.68
C ALA A 106 -2.45 37.65 -16.74
N ILE A 107 -1.78 37.12 -15.71
CA ILE A 107 -0.33 36.96 -15.68
C ILE A 107 0.15 36.04 -16.80
N MET A 108 -0.52 34.89 -16.99
CA MET A 108 -0.21 33.96 -18.08
C MET A 108 -0.37 34.62 -19.46
N GLN A 109 -1.45 35.36 -19.69
CA GLN A 109 -1.69 36.08 -20.94
C GLN A 109 -0.67 37.23 -21.15
N GLY A 110 -0.11 37.75 -20.06
CA GLY A 110 0.96 38.75 -20.07
C GLY A 110 2.37 38.19 -20.21
N ALA A 111 2.54 36.88 -20.40
CA ALA A 111 3.84 36.23 -20.52
C ALA A 111 4.70 36.83 -21.65
N GLN A 112 6.01 36.94 -21.41
CA GLN A 112 6.97 37.52 -22.35
C GLN A 112 8.26 36.70 -22.37
N ASN A 113 9.02 36.80 -23.47
CA ASN A 113 10.35 36.19 -23.61
C ASN A 113 10.30 34.67 -23.30
N SER A 114 11.17 34.18 -22.41
CA SER A 114 11.21 32.78 -21.99
C SER A 114 9.93 32.28 -21.35
N ASP A 115 9.14 33.16 -20.74
CA ASP A 115 7.87 32.77 -20.08
C ASP A 115 6.85 32.28 -21.11
N VAL A 116 6.85 32.85 -22.33
CA VAL A 116 6.00 32.36 -23.44
C VAL A 116 6.38 30.93 -23.81
N THR A 117 7.68 30.64 -23.94
CA THR A 117 8.17 29.28 -24.23
C THR A 117 7.78 28.29 -23.14
N VAL A 118 7.87 28.69 -21.86
CA VAL A 118 7.46 27.81 -20.76
C VAL A 118 5.96 27.50 -20.81
N ILE A 119 5.11 28.50 -21.06
CA ILE A 119 3.66 28.31 -21.19
C ILE A 119 3.31 27.43 -22.40
N ASP A 120 3.89 27.70 -23.57
CA ASP A 120 3.67 26.91 -24.78
C ASP A 120 4.06 25.44 -24.55
N ASN A 121 5.18 25.20 -23.86
CA ASN A 121 5.62 23.85 -23.53
C ASN A 121 4.69 23.16 -22.53
N LYS A 122 4.20 23.87 -21.50
CA LYS A 122 3.21 23.34 -20.54
C LYS A 122 1.90 23.00 -21.23
N ILE A 123 1.41 23.84 -22.15
CA ILE A 123 0.20 23.57 -22.95
C ILE A 123 0.39 22.30 -23.79
N ALA A 124 1.50 22.19 -24.53
CA ALA A 124 1.79 21.00 -25.34
C ALA A 124 1.90 19.71 -24.50
N THR A 125 2.53 19.82 -23.32
CA THR A 125 2.63 18.71 -22.36
C THR A 125 1.27 18.31 -21.83
N ALA A 126 0.46 19.28 -21.40
CA ALA A 126 -0.89 19.07 -20.89
C ALA A 126 -1.78 18.39 -21.93
N GLN A 127 -1.74 18.85 -23.19
CA GLN A 127 -2.45 18.22 -24.30
C GLN A 127 -2.03 16.77 -24.52
N THR A 128 -0.74 16.50 -24.45
CA THR A 128 -0.21 15.13 -24.61
C THR A 128 -0.69 14.22 -23.49
N ILE A 129 -0.68 14.70 -22.23
CA ILE A 129 -1.24 13.96 -21.08
C ILE A 129 -2.72 13.70 -21.28
N THR A 130 -3.52 14.74 -21.57
CA THR A 130 -4.97 14.60 -21.76
C THR A 130 -5.31 13.62 -22.88
N ASN A 131 -4.62 13.69 -24.02
CA ASN A 131 -4.83 12.78 -25.14
C ASN A 131 -4.43 11.33 -24.82
N TYR A 132 -3.34 11.15 -24.06
CA TYR A 132 -2.91 9.84 -23.61
C TYR A 132 -3.94 9.22 -22.64
N LEU A 133 -4.44 9.98 -21.67
CA LEU A 133 -5.50 9.53 -20.75
C LEU A 133 -6.79 9.20 -21.51
N ALA A 134 -7.18 10.02 -22.49
CA ALA A 134 -8.36 9.76 -23.34
C ALA A 134 -8.23 8.44 -24.12
N SER A 135 -7.01 8.09 -24.54
CA SER A 135 -6.73 6.85 -25.27
C SER A 135 -6.54 5.64 -24.36
N ASN A 136 -6.37 5.85 -23.05
CA ASN A 136 -6.10 4.83 -22.06
C ASN A 136 -7.06 5.00 -20.85
N PRO A 137 -8.37 4.74 -21.03
CA PRO A 137 -9.38 4.99 -19.99
C PRO A 137 -9.18 4.15 -18.71
N ASN A 138 -8.35 3.10 -18.78
CA ASN A 138 -7.96 2.31 -17.62
C ASN A 138 -7.00 3.05 -16.67
N ILE A 139 -6.38 4.14 -17.14
CA ILE A 139 -5.55 5.05 -16.32
C ILE A 139 -6.46 6.21 -15.89
N SER A 140 -6.94 6.14 -14.66
CA SER A 140 -7.74 7.21 -14.06
C SER A 140 -6.90 8.02 -13.09
N ILE A 141 -6.95 9.34 -13.18
CA ILE A 141 -6.31 10.24 -12.22
C ILE A 141 -7.33 10.60 -11.14
N THR A 142 -7.04 10.23 -9.90
CA THR A 142 -7.89 10.55 -8.76
C THR A 142 -7.62 11.96 -8.24
N GLN A 143 -8.54 12.53 -7.46
CA GLN A 143 -8.35 13.87 -6.89
C GLN A 143 -7.10 13.95 -6.01
N GLY A 144 -6.73 12.85 -5.35
CA GLY A 144 -5.52 12.74 -4.56
C GLY A 144 -4.22 12.74 -5.37
N GLU A 145 -4.28 12.45 -6.67
CA GLU A 145 -3.11 12.36 -7.56
C GLU A 145 -2.87 13.65 -8.34
N VAL A 146 -3.83 14.58 -8.32
CA VAL A 146 -3.74 15.90 -8.96
C VAL A 146 -2.44 16.65 -8.60
N PRO A 147 -1.97 16.68 -7.32
CA PRO A 147 -0.71 17.35 -6.98
C PRO A 147 0.51 16.78 -7.71
N LEU A 148 0.51 15.50 -8.07
CA LEU A 148 1.61 14.88 -8.81
C LEU A 148 1.64 15.38 -10.26
N LEU A 149 0.47 15.55 -10.89
CA LEU A 149 0.36 16.13 -12.23
C LEU A 149 0.74 17.62 -12.25
N ASP A 150 0.34 18.36 -11.22
CA ASP A 150 0.73 19.76 -11.01
C ASP A 150 2.27 19.88 -10.91
N ASN A 151 2.91 19.07 -10.05
CA ASN A 151 4.37 19.05 -9.92
C ASN A 151 5.08 18.66 -11.23
N PHE A 152 4.53 17.70 -11.98
CA PHE A 152 5.08 17.34 -13.29
C PHE A 152 5.00 18.52 -14.27
N LEU A 153 3.86 19.19 -14.39
CA LEU A 153 3.74 20.39 -15.23
C LEU A 153 4.60 21.55 -14.73
N LYS A 154 4.79 21.71 -13.42
CA LYS A 154 5.75 22.67 -12.86
C LYS A 154 7.18 22.38 -13.27
N SER A 155 7.57 21.14 -13.50
CA SER A 155 8.93 20.81 -13.96
C SER A 155 9.19 21.18 -15.43
N VAL A 156 8.14 21.37 -16.24
CA VAL A 156 8.26 21.71 -17.66
C VAL A 156 8.82 23.12 -17.80
N SER A 157 9.95 23.24 -18.49
CA SER A 157 10.66 24.50 -18.69
C SER A 157 10.89 24.80 -20.17
N THR A 158 12.13 24.73 -20.65
CA THR A 158 12.52 25.15 -22.02
C THR A 158 12.32 24.06 -23.08
N SER A 159 11.95 22.84 -22.69
CA SER A 159 11.64 21.73 -23.60
C SER A 159 10.35 21.02 -23.23
N VAL A 160 9.60 20.58 -24.25
CA VAL A 160 8.46 19.67 -24.08
C VAL A 160 8.99 18.26 -23.76
N PRO A 161 8.56 17.61 -22.66
CA PRO A 161 8.86 16.21 -22.39
C PRO A 161 8.41 15.31 -23.56
N SER A 162 9.16 14.24 -23.82
CA SER A 162 8.75 13.31 -24.87
C SER A 162 7.49 12.53 -24.47
N LEU A 163 6.78 11.95 -25.45
CA LEU A 163 5.66 11.05 -25.16
C LEU A 163 6.10 9.88 -24.26
N ASN A 164 7.32 9.38 -24.45
CA ASN A 164 7.89 8.32 -23.63
C ASN A 164 8.10 8.77 -22.18
N ASP A 165 8.55 10.00 -21.95
CA ASP A 165 8.72 10.56 -20.60
C ASP A 165 7.37 10.70 -19.88
N ILE A 166 6.35 11.18 -20.61
CA ILE A 166 4.98 11.31 -20.07
C ILE A 166 4.40 9.94 -19.73
N GLN A 167 4.57 8.94 -20.60
CA GLN A 167 4.12 7.56 -20.36
C GLN A 167 4.81 6.96 -19.13
N ASN A 168 6.14 7.14 -19.03
CA ASN A 168 6.90 6.66 -17.89
C ASN A 168 6.46 7.33 -16.59
N PHE A 169 6.21 8.64 -16.61
CA PHE A 169 5.68 9.37 -15.46
C PHE A 169 4.34 8.81 -15.00
N LEU A 170 3.36 8.66 -15.91
CA LEU A 170 2.02 8.18 -15.57
C LEU A 170 2.03 6.72 -15.08
N ASN A 171 2.83 5.86 -15.71
CA ASN A 171 2.98 4.46 -15.27
C ASN A 171 3.66 4.36 -13.91
N ASN A 172 4.72 5.15 -13.67
CA ASN A 172 5.40 5.19 -12.38
C ASN A 172 4.45 5.69 -11.29
N MET A 173 3.73 6.78 -11.53
CA MET A 173 2.73 7.30 -10.62
C MET A 173 1.68 6.24 -10.26
N ASN A 174 1.14 5.52 -11.24
CA ASN A 174 0.19 4.43 -10.99
C ASN A 174 0.80 3.32 -10.12
N ASN A 175 2.03 2.90 -10.42
CA ASN A 175 2.72 1.88 -9.64
C ASN A 175 3.01 2.34 -8.20
N GLN A 176 3.40 3.60 -8.01
CA GLN A 176 3.56 4.20 -6.69
C GLN A 176 2.25 4.18 -5.90
N ASN A 177 1.12 4.52 -6.52
CA ASN A 177 -0.17 4.52 -5.84
C ASN A 177 -0.63 3.11 -5.45
N ILE A 178 -0.37 2.12 -6.31
CA ILE A 178 -0.60 0.71 -5.98
C ILE A 178 0.24 0.32 -4.76
N VAL A 179 1.53 0.67 -4.74
CA VAL A 179 2.41 0.38 -3.60
C VAL A 179 1.96 1.11 -2.34
N GLN A 180 1.60 2.40 -2.41
CA GLN A 180 1.06 3.11 -1.25
C GLN A 180 -0.21 2.45 -0.72
N SER A 181 -1.09 1.98 -1.62
CA SER A 181 -2.29 1.24 -1.22
C SER A 181 -1.96 -0.05 -0.47
N LEU A 182 -0.91 -0.77 -0.88
CA LEU A 182 -0.40 -1.92 -0.13
C LEU A 182 0.16 -1.51 1.24
N TYR A 183 0.96 -0.46 1.31
CA TYR A 183 1.49 0.01 2.59
C TYR A 183 0.38 0.46 3.56
N LEU A 184 -0.66 1.13 3.05
CA LEU A 184 -1.84 1.49 3.84
C LEU A 184 -2.62 0.24 4.30
N ALA A 185 -2.84 -0.73 3.41
CA ALA A 185 -3.63 -1.93 3.69
C ALA A 185 -2.89 -2.99 4.54
N PHE A 186 -1.57 -3.05 4.50
CA PHE A 186 -0.82 -4.08 5.24
C PHE A 186 -0.11 -3.52 6.47
N TYR A 187 0.21 -2.21 6.48
CA TYR A 187 1.06 -1.61 7.52
C TYR A 187 0.46 -0.38 8.18
N ASP A 188 -0.64 0.17 7.64
CA ASP A 188 -1.27 1.40 8.14
C ASP A 188 -0.26 2.54 8.29
N ARG A 189 0.55 2.72 7.23
CA ARG A 189 1.51 3.81 7.05
C ARG A 189 1.80 4.02 5.55
N PRO A 190 2.33 5.17 5.14
CA PRO A 190 3.00 5.38 3.85
C PRO A 190 4.24 4.50 3.69
N ALA A 191 4.61 4.27 2.43
CA ALA A 191 5.89 3.73 2.06
C ALA A 191 7.02 4.70 2.40
N ASP A 192 8.15 4.17 2.88
CA ASP A 192 9.40 4.92 2.89
C ASP A 192 9.92 5.09 1.44
N PRO A 193 10.80 6.08 1.16
CA PRO A 193 11.26 6.33 -0.21
C PRO A 193 11.90 5.13 -0.90
N ALA A 194 12.70 4.35 -0.16
CA ALA A 194 13.40 3.18 -0.71
C ALA A 194 12.42 2.04 -1.02
N GLY A 195 11.49 1.77 -0.10
CA GLY A 195 10.41 0.80 -0.28
C GLY A 195 9.50 1.15 -1.45
N LEU A 196 9.04 2.41 -1.54
CA LEU A 196 8.21 2.88 -2.65
C LEU A 196 8.90 2.65 -3.99
N GLN A 197 10.17 3.02 -4.09
CA GLN A 197 10.96 2.84 -5.31
C GLN A 197 11.17 1.36 -5.65
N TYR A 198 11.58 0.54 -4.68
CA TYR A 198 11.84 -0.88 -4.87
C TYR A 198 10.59 -1.60 -5.40
N TRP A 199 9.46 -1.49 -4.70
CA TRP A 199 8.24 -2.20 -5.08
C TRP A 199 7.65 -1.68 -6.39
N SER A 200 7.73 -0.38 -6.65
CA SER A 200 7.29 0.19 -7.94
C SER A 200 8.14 -0.33 -9.12
N ASN A 201 9.44 -0.54 -8.91
CA ASN A 201 10.33 -1.14 -9.91
C ASN A 201 10.00 -2.63 -10.12
N VAL A 202 9.75 -3.39 -9.05
CA VAL A 202 9.36 -4.80 -9.17
C VAL A 202 8.03 -4.93 -9.92
N LEU A 203 7.03 -4.07 -9.64
CA LEU A 203 5.79 -4.02 -10.42
C LEU A 203 6.07 -3.73 -11.90
N SER A 204 6.87 -2.71 -12.18
CA SER A 204 7.19 -2.30 -13.56
C SER A 204 7.87 -3.45 -14.33
N GLN A 205 8.76 -4.21 -13.69
CA GLN A 205 9.42 -5.37 -14.28
C GLN A 205 8.47 -6.56 -14.52
N ASN A 206 7.38 -6.64 -13.77
CA ASN A 206 6.37 -7.70 -13.86
C ASN A 206 5.11 -7.25 -14.61
N ALA A 207 5.24 -6.35 -15.59
CA ALA A 207 4.14 -5.83 -16.40
C ALA A 207 2.97 -5.27 -15.55
N ASN A 208 3.31 -4.61 -14.43
CA ASN A 208 2.38 -4.04 -13.45
C ASN A 208 1.43 -5.09 -12.81
N ASN A 209 1.83 -6.35 -12.79
CA ASN A 209 1.06 -7.42 -12.16
C ASN A 209 1.22 -7.38 -10.63
N ILE A 210 0.17 -6.92 -9.95
CA ILE A 210 0.13 -6.83 -8.49
C ILE A 210 0.41 -8.16 -7.77
N ASN A 211 0.01 -9.28 -8.38
CA ASN A 211 0.23 -10.61 -7.82
C ASN A 211 1.71 -10.97 -7.69
N ALA A 212 2.62 -10.23 -8.37
CA ALA A 212 4.06 -10.42 -8.23
C ALA A 212 4.61 -9.90 -6.89
N ILE A 213 3.93 -8.96 -6.23
CA ILE A 213 4.40 -8.36 -4.97
C ILE A 213 3.45 -8.58 -3.79
N LEU A 214 2.16 -8.79 -4.05
CA LEU A 214 1.13 -8.95 -3.02
C LEU A 214 1.46 -10.06 -1.99
N PRO A 215 1.99 -11.24 -2.38
CA PRO A 215 2.37 -12.28 -1.42
C PRO A 215 3.43 -11.81 -0.41
N SER A 216 4.38 -10.97 -0.82
CA SER A 216 5.44 -10.46 0.06
C SER A 216 4.90 -9.55 1.17
N PHE A 217 3.88 -8.74 0.86
CA PHE A 217 3.18 -7.93 1.85
C PHE A 217 2.31 -8.81 2.76
N ALA A 218 1.61 -9.78 2.18
CA ALA A 218 0.74 -10.70 2.90
C ALA A 218 1.47 -11.60 3.90
N SER A 219 2.71 -11.98 3.63
CA SER A 219 3.53 -12.79 4.54
C SER A 219 4.26 -12.00 5.62
N SER A 220 4.07 -10.68 5.70
CA SER A 220 4.82 -9.82 6.60
C SER A 220 4.35 -9.94 8.06
N GLN A 221 5.31 -9.91 8.99
CA GLN A 221 5.01 -9.89 10.43
C GLN A 221 4.29 -8.61 10.88
N GLU A 222 4.56 -7.49 10.20
CA GLU A 222 3.93 -6.19 10.48
C GLU A 222 2.42 -6.27 10.20
N SER A 223 2.01 -6.87 9.07
CA SER A 223 0.60 -7.07 8.75
C SER A 223 -0.12 -8.00 9.74
N ALA A 224 0.53 -9.10 10.12
CA ALA A 224 -0.01 -10.01 11.13
C ALA A 224 -0.21 -9.32 12.50
N THR A 225 0.67 -8.39 12.84
CA THR A 225 0.59 -7.64 14.12
C THR A 225 -0.51 -6.58 14.09
N LEU A 226 -0.72 -5.94 12.94
CA LEU A 226 -1.63 -4.79 12.80
C LEU A 226 -3.10 -5.15 13.02
N TYR A 227 -3.55 -6.30 12.51
CA TYR A 227 -4.96 -6.71 12.54
C TYR A 227 -5.26 -7.80 13.57
N GLY A 228 -4.29 -8.08 14.45
CA GLY A 228 -4.36 -9.14 15.43
C GLY A 228 -3.98 -10.51 14.85
N ASN A 229 -3.65 -11.45 15.73
CA ASN A 229 -3.21 -12.81 15.39
C ASN A 229 -4.37 -13.72 14.89
N VAL A 230 -5.31 -13.18 14.11
CA VAL A 230 -6.34 -14.01 13.45
C VAL A 230 -5.63 -14.89 12.43
N GLN A 231 -5.77 -16.20 12.61
CA GLN A 231 -5.08 -17.18 11.78
C GLN A 231 -5.59 -17.10 10.34
N PRO A 232 -4.68 -17.08 9.34
CA PRO A 232 -5.07 -17.22 7.94
C PRO A 232 -5.94 -18.44 7.71
N THR A 233 -6.85 -18.36 6.76
CA THR A 233 -7.61 -19.54 6.35
C THR A 233 -6.68 -20.55 5.67
N PRO A 234 -6.87 -21.86 5.93
CA PRO A 234 -6.08 -22.89 5.25
C PRO A 234 -6.24 -22.84 3.74
N ASP A 235 -5.24 -23.37 3.02
CA ASP A 235 -5.44 -23.70 1.61
C ASP A 235 -6.49 -24.83 1.46
N LEU A 236 -7.05 -24.94 0.25
CA LEU A 236 -8.13 -25.88 -0.03
C LEU A 236 -7.73 -27.34 0.21
N ASN A 237 -6.48 -27.73 -0.06
CA ASN A 237 -6.03 -29.10 0.16
C ASN A 237 -5.91 -29.39 1.65
N THR A 238 -5.38 -28.45 2.43
CA THR A 238 -5.31 -28.57 3.89
C THR A 238 -6.71 -28.70 4.50
N LEU A 239 -7.68 -27.92 4.02
CA LEU A 239 -9.08 -28.05 4.45
C LEU A 239 -9.64 -29.45 4.15
N ILE A 240 -9.51 -29.93 2.91
CA ILE A 240 -9.99 -31.25 2.49
C ILE A 240 -9.31 -32.36 3.30
N ASN A 241 -7.98 -32.30 3.46
CA ASN A 241 -7.23 -33.29 4.23
C ASN A 241 -7.63 -33.31 5.70
N THR A 242 -7.92 -32.14 6.29
CA THR A 242 -8.38 -32.04 7.68
C THR A 242 -9.74 -32.72 7.84
N MET A 243 -10.66 -32.48 6.91
CA MET A 243 -11.96 -33.13 6.89
C MET A 243 -11.86 -34.64 6.68
N ASP A 244 -11.03 -35.09 5.74
CA ASP A 244 -10.76 -36.52 5.50
C ASP A 244 -10.23 -37.20 6.77
N ASN A 245 -9.25 -36.58 7.44
CA ASN A 245 -8.68 -37.10 8.68
C ASN A 245 -9.71 -37.16 9.81
N TYR A 246 -10.58 -36.15 9.93
CA TYR A 246 -11.66 -36.13 10.91
C TYR A 246 -12.61 -37.31 10.70
N PHE A 247 -13.12 -37.50 9.47
CA PHE A 247 -14.04 -38.60 9.18
C PHE A 247 -13.39 -39.97 9.31
N ASN A 248 -12.16 -40.14 8.84
CA ASN A 248 -11.43 -41.39 9.02
C ASN A 248 -11.25 -41.74 10.52
N THR A 249 -10.91 -40.75 11.34
CA THR A 249 -10.76 -40.92 12.79
C THR A 249 -12.10 -41.24 13.45
N LEU A 250 -13.16 -40.51 13.10
CA LEU A 250 -14.51 -40.71 13.60
C LEU A 250 -14.97 -42.14 13.33
N PHE A 251 -14.91 -42.58 12.06
CA PHE A 251 -15.33 -43.92 11.68
C PHE A 251 -14.51 -45.01 12.39
N THR A 252 -13.18 -44.88 12.40
CA THR A 252 -12.31 -45.89 13.03
C THR A 252 -12.46 -45.96 14.55
N THR A 253 -12.68 -44.82 15.23
CA THR A 253 -12.93 -44.76 16.68
C THR A 253 -14.17 -45.54 17.08
N TYR A 254 -15.19 -45.54 16.21
CA TYR A 254 -16.42 -46.29 16.41
C TYR A 254 -16.39 -47.69 15.76
N GLY A 255 -15.23 -48.15 15.26
CA GLY A 255 -15.07 -49.48 14.68
C GLY A 255 -15.72 -49.65 13.30
N LEU A 256 -16.02 -48.55 12.62
CA LEU A 256 -16.61 -48.53 11.28
C LEU A 256 -15.53 -48.52 10.20
N THR A 257 -15.88 -49.04 9.02
CA THR A 257 -15.04 -48.91 7.82
C THR A 257 -15.22 -47.51 7.22
N PRO A 258 -14.16 -46.69 7.09
CA PRO A 258 -14.26 -45.36 6.50
C PRO A 258 -14.85 -45.38 5.08
N PRO A 259 -15.80 -44.48 4.75
CA PRO A 259 -16.39 -44.39 3.42
C PRO A 259 -15.45 -43.68 2.43
N ASN A 260 -15.79 -43.75 1.14
CA ASN A 260 -15.17 -42.88 0.13
C ASN A 260 -15.71 -41.44 0.29
N LEU A 261 -14.81 -40.49 0.57
CA LEU A 261 -15.15 -39.07 0.79
C LEU A 261 -15.05 -38.21 -0.48
N GLN A 262 -14.68 -38.77 -1.64
CA GLN A 262 -14.46 -38.00 -2.87
C GLN A 262 -15.67 -37.14 -3.28
N GLY A 263 -16.90 -37.65 -3.08
CA GLY A 263 -18.12 -36.88 -3.35
C GLY A 263 -18.23 -35.63 -2.48
N LEU A 264 -17.96 -35.77 -1.17
CA LEU A 264 -17.93 -34.66 -0.23
C LEU A 264 -16.79 -33.69 -0.54
N ASN A 265 -15.59 -34.20 -0.82
CA ASN A 265 -14.42 -33.40 -1.15
C ASN A 265 -14.66 -32.53 -2.39
N ASN A 266 -15.30 -33.09 -3.43
CA ASN A 266 -15.68 -32.34 -4.63
C ASN A 266 -16.75 -31.27 -4.32
N ALA A 267 -17.74 -31.59 -3.48
CA ALA A 267 -18.80 -30.64 -3.13
C ALA A 267 -18.25 -29.45 -2.30
N VAL A 268 -17.35 -29.73 -1.34
CA VAL A 268 -16.66 -28.70 -0.56
C VAL A 268 -15.74 -27.87 -1.45
N ALA A 269 -14.98 -28.51 -2.34
CA ALA A 269 -14.13 -27.78 -3.28
C ALA A 269 -14.93 -26.82 -4.17
N SER A 270 -16.07 -27.27 -4.70
CA SER A 270 -17.00 -26.45 -5.49
C SER A 270 -17.48 -25.24 -4.68
N TYR A 271 -17.94 -25.46 -3.45
CA TYR A 271 -18.42 -24.39 -2.55
C TYR A 271 -17.38 -23.28 -2.35
N TYR A 272 -16.14 -23.62 -2.00
CA TYR A 272 -15.08 -22.62 -1.79
C TYR A 272 -14.66 -21.93 -3.09
N GLN A 273 -14.69 -22.62 -4.24
CA GLN A 273 -14.36 -22.04 -5.54
C GLN A 273 -15.43 -21.07 -6.04
N ASP A 274 -16.71 -21.44 -5.93
CA ASP A 274 -17.83 -20.59 -6.30
C ASP A 274 -17.93 -19.38 -5.36
N TYR A 275 -17.59 -19.54 -4.08
CA TYR A 275 -17.49 -18.41 -3.15
C TYR A 275 -16.37 -17.44 -3.54
N ALA A 276 -15.15 -17.95 -3.77
CA ALA A 276 -13.99 -17.13 -4.16
C ALA A 276 -14.17 -16.40 -5.50
N SER A 277 -15.01 -16.93 -6.40
CA SER A 277 -15.34 -16.29 -7.68
C SER A 277 -16.56 -15.35 -7.62
N GLY A 278 -17.20 -15.21 -6.45
CA GLY A 278 -18.39 -14.36 -6.26
C GLY A 278 -19.67 -14.94 -6.86
N ASN A 279 -19.70 -16.23 -7.20
CA ASN A 279 -20.82 -16.90 -7.85
C ASN A 279 -21.86 -17.42 -6.83
N LEU A 280 -22.48 -16.48 -6.09
CA LEU A 280 -23.34 -16.80 -4.94
C LEU A 280 -24.58 -17.67 -5.27
N THR A 281 -25.02 -17.70 -6.53
CA THR A 281 -26.13 -18.58 -6.94
C THR A 281 -25.71 -20.06 -6.92
N ASN A 282 -24.46 -20.35 -7.30
CA ASN A 282 -23.93 -21.70 -7.23
C ASN A 282 -23.61 -22.13 -5.80
N VAL A 283 -23.17 -21.21 -4.95
CA VAL A 283 -22.89 -21.48 -3.53
C VAL A 283 -24.09 -22.13 -2.82
N ASN A 284 -25.32 -21.68 -3.10
CA ASN A 284 -26.54 -22.31 -2.57
C ASN A 284 -26.73 -23.77 -3.06
N ASN A 285 -26.39 -24.04 -4.32
CA ASN A 285 -26.44 -25.39 -4.87
C ASN A 285 -25.36 -26.27 -4.25
N ASP A 286 -24.17 -25.72 -4.00
CA ASP A 286 -23.07 -26.43 -3.37
C ASP A 286 -23.39 -26.81 -1.93
N ILE A 287 -24.00 -25.93 -1.13
CA ILE A 287 -24.47 -26.26 0.22
C ILE A 287 -25.48 -27.41 0.19
N ASN A 288 -26.44 -27.39 -0.73
CA ASN A 288 -27.38 -28.50 -0.90
C ASN A 288 -26.66 -29.81 -1.26
N ASN A 289 -25.65 -29.73 -2.13
CA ASN A 289 -24.84 -30.89 -2.48
C ASN A 289 -24.05 -31.42 -1.27
N ILE A 290 -23.39 -30.54 -0.51
CA ILE A 290 -22.68 -30.87 0.72
C ILE A 290 -23.62 -31.59 1.69
N ILE A 291 -24.81 -31.05 1.95
CA ILE A 291 -25.83 -31.68 2.81
C ILE A 291 -26.18 -33.08 2.30
N ASN A 292 -26.42 -33.25 0.99
CA ASN A 292 -26.70 -34.56 0.43
C ASN A 292 -25.54 -35.55 0.60
N GLN A 293 -24.28 -35.09 0.53
CA GLN A 293 -23.11 -35.93 0.81
C GLN A 293 -23.04 -36.33 2.29
N PHE A 294 -23.31 -35.41 3.22
CA PHE A 294 -23.42 -35.71 4.65
C PHE A 294 -24.53 -36.73 4.94
N ASP A 295 -25.71 -36.58 4.31
CA ASP A 295 -26.81 -37.53 4.45
C ASP A 295 -26.39 -38.95 4.03
N ASN A 296 -25.70 -39.08 2.90
CA ASN A 296 -25.19 -40.36 2.43
C ASN A 296 -24.19 -41.00 3.42
N LEU A 297 -23.33 -40.19 4.03
CA LEU A 297 -22.36 -40.65 5.03
C LEU A 297 -23.05 -41.12 6.33
N MET A 298 -24.05 -40.37 6.80
CA MET A 298 -24.84 -40.74 7.98
C MET A 298 -25.64 -42.02 7.76
N ILE A 299 -26.28 -42.16 6.59
CA ILE A 299 -26.99 -43.38 6.21
C ILE A 299 -26.02 -44.56 6.09
N TYR A 300 -24.85 -44.35 5.49
CA TYR A 300 -23.82 -45.39 5.40
C TYR A 300 -23.36 -45.86 6.79
N ALA A 301 -23.09 -44.94 7.72
CA ALA A 301 -22.71 -45.28 9.09
C ALA A 301 -23.83 -46.03 9.83
N ALA A 302 -25.08 -45.58 9.71
CA ALA A 302 -26.23 -46.23 10.33
C ALA A 302 -26.41 -47.67 9.83
N ASN A 303 -26.26 -47.90 8.51
CA ASN A 303 -26.37 -49.23 7.91
C ASN A 303 -25.32 -50.22 8.43
N GLN A 304 -24.10 -49.75 8.76
CA GLN A 304 -23.05 -50.59 9.35
C GLN A 304 -23.43 -51.11 10.75
N TYR A 305 -24.29 -50.38 11.47
CA TYR A 305 -24.86 -50.81 12.75
C TYR A 305 -26.20 -51.54 12.62
N GLY A 306 -26.70 -51.74 11.39
CA GLY A 306 -28.02 -52.33 11.17
C GLY A 306 -29.19 -51.40 11.51
N ILE A 307 -28.93 -50.09 11.66
CA ILE A 307 -29.94 -49.07 11.91
C ILE A 307 -30.48 -48.57 10.56
N LYS A 308 -31.79 -48.62 10.37
CA LYS A 308 -32.44 -48.08 9.18
C LYS A 308 -32.55 -46.56 9.29
N LEU A 309 -31.93 -45.84 8.38
CA LEU A 309 -32.02 -44.38 8.30
C LEU A 309 -32.38 -43.93 6.88
N THR A 310 -33.25 -42.93 6.77
CA THR A 310 -33.69 -42.35 5.49
C THR A 310 -33.42 -40.84 5.45
N VAL A 311 -33.40 -40.27 4.25
CA VAL A 311 -33.26 -38.82 4.04
C VAL A 311 -34.37 -38.02 4.74
N ASN A 312 -35.56 -38.60 4.91
CA ASN A 312 -36.66 -37.97 5.63
C ASN A 312 -36.39 -37.85 7.13
N ASP A 313 -35.68 -38.82 7.71
CA ASP A 313 -35.32 -38.79 9.13
C ASP A 313 -34.33 -37.65 9.43
N LEU A 314 -33.48 -37.31 8.45
CA LEU A 314 -32.42 -36.30 8.52
C LEU A 314 -32.90 -34.86 8.26
N GLN A 315 -34.13 -34.67 7.77
CA GLN A 315 -34.66 -33.35 7.42
C GLN A 315 -34.56 -32.28 8.53
N PRO A 316 -34.77 -32.59 9.83
CA PRO A 316 -34.58 -31.61 10.88
C PRO A 316 -33.15 -31.07 10.97
N LEU A 317 -32.14 -31.92 10.76
CA LEU A 317 -30.73 -31.51 10.75
C LEU A 317 -30.41 -30.70 9.50
N ASN A 318 -30.93 -31.13 8.34
CA ASN A 318 -30.73 -30.43 7.07
C ASN A 318 -31.34 -29.02 7.10
N ALA A 319 -32.53 -28.87 7.70
CA ALA A 319 -33.17 -27.58 7.91
C ALA A 319 -32.35 -26.67 8.84
N LEU A 320 -31.75 -27.23 9.90
CA LEU A 320 -30.87 -26.49 10.81
C LEU A 320 -29.63 -25.96 10.07
N LEU A 321 -28.96 -26.81 9.28
CA LEU A 321 -27.78 -26.43 8.48
C LEU A 321 -28.13 -25.36 7.45
N GLN A 322 -29.24 -25.54 6.72
CA GLN A 322 -29.71 -24.55 5.76
C GLN A 322 -30.03 -23.20 6.40
N ASN A 323 -30.68 -23.19 7.55
CA ASN A 323 -31.01 -21.96 8.27
C ASN A 323 -29.74 -21.24 8.75
N THR A 324 -28.77 -22.00 9.27
CA THR A 324 -27.46 -21.48 9.72
C THR A 324 -26.74 -20.78 8.57
N TYR A 325 -26.68 -21.45 7.40
CA TYR A 325 -26.07 -20.89 6.21
C TYR A 325 -26.81 -19.64 5.69
N GLN A 326 -28.15 -19.69 5.56
CA GLN A 326 -28.92 -18.57 5.04
C GLN A 326 -28.93 -17.34 5.96
N SER A 327 -28.92 -17.55 7.27
CA SER A 327 -28.88 -16.47 8.25
C SER A 327 -27.46 -15.94 8.48
N GLY A 328 -26.43 -16.73 8.18
CA GLY A 328 -25.04 -16.44 8.56
C GLY A 328 -24.86 -16.40 10.08
N GLN A 329 -25.70 -17.09 10.85
CA GLN A 329 -25.69 -17.11 12.30
C GLN A 329 -25.70 -18.55 12.80
N PHE A 330 -24.90 -18.83 13.84
CA PHE A 330 -24.95 -20.13 14.49
C PHE A 330 -26.33 -20.42 15.09
N PRO A 331 -26.80 -21.67 15.04
CA PRO A 331 -28.08 -22.04 15.64
C PRO A 331 -27.99 -21.87 17.15
N THR A 332 -29.07 -21.44 17.80
CA THR A 332 -29.12 -21.43 19.27
C THR A 332 -29.06 -22.86 19.82
N GLU A 333 -28.58 -23.03 21.06
CA GLU A 333 -28.55 -24.34 21.73
C GLU A 333 -29.92 -25.04 21.68
N SER A 334 -31.00 -24.27 21.92
CA SER A 334 -32.36 -24.81 21.86
C SER A 334 -32.73 -25.29 20.45
N ASN A 335 -32.40 -24.52 19.40
CA ASN A 335 -32.68 -24.93 18.02
C ASN A 335 -31.86 -26.16 17.61
N PHE A 336 -30.60 -26.23 18.06
CA PHE A 336 -29.72 -27.38 17.85
C PHE A 336 -30.31 -28.63 18.51
N ILE A 337 -30.64 -28.57 19.81
CA ILE A 337 -31.24 -29.68 20.56
C ILE A 337 -32.56 -30.13 19.93
N ASN A 338 -33.46 -29.20 19.60
CA ASN A 338 -34.76 -29.52 19.00
C ASN A 338 -34.63 -30.24 17.66
N ALA A 339 -33.62 -29.88 16.85
CA ALA A 339 -33.35 -30.56 15.58
C ALA A 339 -32.89 -32.00 15.80
N PHE A 340 -32.00 -32.23 16.78
CA PHE A 340 -31.54 -33.57 17.15
C PHE A 340 -32.65 -34.42 17.77
N ASP A 341 -33.47 -33.87 18.67
CA ASP A 341 -34.63 -34.56 19.24
C ASP A 341 -35.59 -35.04 18.14
N SER A 342 -35.85 -34.18 17.16
CA SER A 342 -36.69 -34.49 16.01
C SER A 342 -36.08 -35.59 15.14
N PHE A 343 -34.78 -35.51 14.85
CA PHE A 343 -34.04 -36.52 14.10
C PHE A 343 -34.06 -37.88 14.79
N ILE A 344 -33.71 -37.94 16.07
CA ILE A 344 -33.68 -39.16 16.87
C ILE A 344 -35.08 -39.79 16.96
N THR A 345 -36.11 -38.97 17.15
CA THR A 345 -37.50 -39.43 17.17
C THR A 345 -37.94 -40.02 15.83
N ASN A 346 -37.54 -39.41 14.71
CA ASN A 346 -37.85 -39.93 13.37
C ASN A 346 -37.12 -41.25 13.12
N ALA A 347 -35.83 -41.32 13.43
CA ALA A 347 -35.04 -42.54 13.29
C ALA A 347 -35.61 -43.69 14.14
N ALA A 348 -36.02 -43.44 15.39
CA ALA A 348 -36.65 -44.44 16.24
C ALA A 348 -37.94 -44.99 15.61
N LYS A 349 -38.82 -44.10 15.11
CA LYS A 349 -40.04 -44.51 14.40
C LYS A 349 -39.74 -45.37 13.17
N THR A 350 -38.74 -44.99 12.37
CA THR A 350 -38.34 -45.73 11.17
C THR A 350 -37.83 -47.15 11.48
N ASN A 351 -37.31 -47.36 12.70
CA ASN A 351 -36.83 -48.65 13.20
C ASN A 351 -37.86 -49.39 14.06
N ASN A 352 -39.08 -48.87 14.21
CA ASN A 352 -40.11 -49.39 15.13
C ASN A 352 -39.65 -49.45 16.60
N GLU A 353 -38.76 -48.55 17.00
CA GLU A 353 -38.29 -48.39 18.38
C GLU A 353 -39.11 -47.30 19.10
N THR A 354 -39.18 -47.38 20.43
CA THR A 354 -39.81 -46.35 21.27
C THR A 354 -38.75 -45.55 21.98
N ILE A 355 -38.79 -44.23 21.84
CA ILE A 355 -37.93 -43.30 22.58
C ILE A 355 -38.76 -42.54 23.62
N THR A 356 -38.30 -42.54 24.86
CA THR A 356 -38.99 -41.89 25.97
C THR A 356 -38.47 -40.48 26.21
N SER A 357 -39.23 -39.66 26.94
CA SER A 357 -38.78 -38.32 27.35
C SER A 357 -37.55 -38.37 28.26
N SER A 358 -37.36 -39.46 29.02
CA SER A 358 -36.14 -39.66 29.81
C SER A 358 -34.92 -39.93 28.93
N ASP A 359 -35.07 -40.73 27.88
CA ASP A 359 -33.97 -41.03 26.94
C ASP A 359 -33.52 -39.76 26.21
N LEU A 360 -34.48 -38.95 25.73
CA LEU A 360 -34.18 -37.65 25.12
C LEU A 360 -33.52 -36.69 26.11
N SER A 361 -33.97 -36.68 27.38
CA SER A 361 -33.35 -35.84 28.40
C SER A 361 -31.88 -36.20 28.67
N GLU A 362 -31.53 -37.48 28.63
CA GLU A 362 -30.14 -37.94 28.80
C GLU A 362 -29.28 -37.54 27.60
N LEU A 363 -29.79 -37.76 26.37
CA LEU A 363 -29.12 -37.33 25.14
C LEU A 363 -28.94 -35.81 25.09
N ASN A 364 -29.94 -35.04 25.50
CA ASN A 364 -29.89 -33.58 25.51
C ASN A 364 -28.82 -33.06 26.47
N SER A 365 -28.58 -33.73 27.61
CA SER A 365 -27.46 -33.37 28.49
C SER A 365 -26.09 -33.54 27.81
N ILE A 366 -25.94 -34.58 26.97
CA ILE A 366 -24.71 -34.84 26.21
C ILE A 366 -24.58 -33.80 25.08
N LEU A 367 -25.66 -33.56 24.33
CA LEU A 367 -25.70 -32.58 23.24
C LEU A 367 -25.45 -31.15 23.72
N SER A 368 -26.02 -30.75 24.87
CA SER A 368 -25.72 -29.47 25.51
C SER A 368 -24.24 -29.33 25.82
N SER A 369 -23.62 -30.38 26.38
CA SER A 369 -22.19 -30.36 26.72
C SER A 369 -21.33 -30.21 25.47
N ALA A 370 -21.64 -30.96 24.40
CA ALA A 370 -20.96 -30.87 23.12
C ALA A 370 -21.18 -29.51 22.43
N TYR A 371 -22.40 -28.98 22.49
CA TYR A 371 -22.73 -27.67 21.95
C TYR A 371 -21.87 -26.58 22.61
N GLN A 372 -21.81 -26.60 23.95
CA GLN A 372 -21.03 -25.62 24.71
C GLN A 372 -19.53 -25.74 24.48
N SER A 373 -18.98 -26.94 24.24
CA SER A 373 -17.54 -27.08 23.96
C SER A 373 -17.16 -26.66 22.54
N GLU A 374 -17.95 -27.06 21.53
CA GLU A 374 -17.60 -26.86 20.12
C GLU A 374 -18.05 -25.49 19.60
N PHE A 375 -19.29 -25.07 19.87
CA PHE A 375 -19.78 -23.80 19.33
C PHE A 375 -19.17 -22.58 20.02
N SER A 376 -18.75 -22.69 21.28
CA SER A 376 -18.10 -21.56 21.97
C SER A 376 -16.74 -21.22 21.38
N THR A 377 -15.97 -22.22 20.94
CA THR A 377 -14.67 -22.01 20.28
C THR A 377 -14.85 -21.39 18.90
N LEU A 378 -15.81 -21.89 18.11
CA LEU A 378 -16.18 -21.32 16.82
C LEU A 378 -16.69 -19.87 16.95
N GLN A 379 -17.55 -19.61 17.93
CA GLN A 379 -18.04 -18.26 18.20
C GLN A 379 -16.91 -17.31 18.60
N SER A 380 -15.93 -17.78 19.38
CA SER A 380 -14.74 -16.98 19.72
C SER A 380 -13.90 -16.66 18.49
N TYR A 381 -13.75 -17.60 17.56
CA TYR A 381 -13.05 -17.36 16.29
C TYR A 381 -13.81 -16.34 15.44
N VAL A 382 -15.12 -16.49 15.28
CA VAL A 382 -15.96 -15.52 14.53
C VAL A 382 -15.88 -14.12 15.14
N ASN A 383 -15.96 -14.01 16.47
CA ASN A 383 -15.78 -12.72 17.15
C ASN A 383 -14.39 -12.11 16.90
N SER A 384 -13.34 -12.95 16.79
CA SER A 384 -11.99 -12.46 16.45
C SER A 384 -11.91 -11.91 15.03
N VAL A 385 -12.59 -12.55 14.07
CA VAL A 385 -12.72 -12.08 12.68
C VAL A 385 -13.49 -10.76 12.63
N ASP A 386 -14.56 -10.61 13.41
CA ASP A 386 -15.32 -9.35 13.48
C ASP A 386 -14.49 -8.20 14.05
N ASN A 387 -13.71 -8.47 15.09
CA ASN A 387 -12.80 -7.47 15.67
C ASN A 387 -11.71 -7.06 14.67
N MET A 388 -11.16 -8.02 13.93
CA MET A 388 -10.19 -7.77 12.87
C MET A 388 -10.78 -6.91 11.76
N ILE A 389 -11.98 -7.22 11.25
CA ILE A 389 -12.66 -6.43 10.22
C ILE A 389 -12.91 -5.00 10.71
N ASN A 390 -13.39 -4.84 11.95
CA ASN A 390 -13.59 -3.51 12.51
C ASN A 390 -12.28 -2.73 12.69
N THR A 391 -11.17 -3.41 12.99
CA THR A 391 -9.83 -2.79 13.04
C THR A 391 -9.39 -2.33 11.65
N ILE A 392 -9.60 -3.14 10.61
CA ILE A 392 -9.33 -2.75 9.22
C ILE A 392 -10.14 -1.50 8.84
N TYR A 393 -11.44 -1.51 9.11
CA TYR A 393 -12.33 -0.37 8.85
C TYR A 393 -11.91 0.88 9.64
N GLN A 394 -11.51 0.72 10.89
CA GLN A 394 -11.02 1.81 11.71
C GLN A 394 -9.74 2.42 11.13
N ASN A 395 -8.80 1.59 10.66
CA ASN A 395 -7.55 2.04 10.07
C ASN A 395 -7.76 2.71 8.71
N LEU A 396 -8.60 2.12 7.84
CA LEU A 396 -8.83 2.62 6.48
C LEU A 396 -9.79 3.82 6.44
N PHE A 397 -10.84 3.82 7.26
CA PHE A 397 -11.96 4.76 7.14
C PHE A 397 -12.26 5.54 8.43
N GLY A 398 -11.57 5.25 9.53
CA GLY A 398 -11.77 5.95 10.80
C GLY A 398 -13.08 5.60 11.53
N ARG A 399 -13.75 4.52 11.14
CA ARG A 399 -15.02 4.05 11.71
C ARG A 399 -15.10 2.52 11.69
N PRO A 400 -15.95 1.87 12.51
CA PRO A 400 -16.23 0.44 12.36
C PRO A 400 -17.04 0.14 11.08
N ALA A 401 -17.08 -1.15 10.72
CA ALA A 401 -17.97 -1.63 9.67
C ALA A 401 -19.43 -1.53 10.13
N ASP A 402 -20.34 -1.23 9.19
CA ASP A 402 -21.77 -1.42 9.45
C ASP A 402 -22.10 -2.92 9.47
N SER A 403 -23.31 -3.27 9.92
CA SER A 403 -23.70 -4.68 10.08
C SER A 403 -23.68 -5.48 8.78
N SER A 404 -23.99 -4.84 7.64
CA SER A 404 -24.01 -5.53 6.34
C SER A 404 -22.59 -5.73 5.81
N GLY A 405 -21.74 -4.71 5.93
CA GLY A 405 -20.32 -4.79 5.58
C GLY A 405 -19.58 -5.80 6.44
N LEU A 406 -19.83 -5.83 7.75
CA LEU A 406 -19.23 -6.80 8.67
C LEU A 406 -19.57 -8.23 8.25
N GLN A 407 -20.86 -8.51 8.00
CA GLN A 407 -21.31 -9.83 7.56
C GLN A 407 -20.69 -10.23 6.21
N TYR A 408 -20.67 -9.30 5.25
CA TYR A 408 -20.09 -9.55 3.93
C TYR A 408 -18.61 -9.94 4.02
N TRP A 409 -17.80 -9.14 4.72
CA TRP A 409 -16.36 -9.38 4.84
C TRP A 409 -16.02 -10.56 5.73
N GLN A 410 -16.83 -10.85 6.76
CA GLN A 410 -16.70 -12.07 7.55
C GLN A 410 -16.87 -13.30 6.66
N ASN A 411 -17.88 -13.30 5.80
CA ASN A 411 -18.09 -14.41 4.89
C ASN A 411 -16.94 -14.53 3.87
N ILE A 412 -16.49 -13.42 3.28
CA ILE A 412 -15.30 -13.41 2.39
C ILE A 412 -14.09 -14.01 3.09
N TYR A 413 -13.80 -13.58 4.32
CA TYR A 413 -12.65 -14.06 5.08
C TYR A 413 -12.72 -15.57 5.33
N THR A 414 -13.87 -16.05 5.82
CA THR A 414 -14.05 -17.45 6.24
C THR A 414 -14.22 -18.44 5.09
N HIS A 415 -14.58 -17.96 3.90
CA HIS A 415 -14.89 -18.79 2.73
C HIS A 415 -13.90 -18.66 1.57
N THR A 416 -12.85 -17.86 1.74
CA THR A 416 -11.78 -17.74 0.74
C THR A 416 -10.55 -18.50 1.25
N PRO A 417 -10.05 -19.53 0.52
CA PRO A 417 -8.82 -20.22 0.90
C PRO A 417 -7.60 -19.29 0.85
N ASN A 418 -6.62 -19.48 1.74
CA ASN A 418 -5.40 -18.65 1.86
C ASN A 418 -5.65 -17.16 2.16
N MET A 419 -6.82 -16.82 2.68
CA MET A 419 -7.17 -15.47 3.07
C MET A 419 -6.49 -15.13 4.40
N ASN A 420 -5.87 -13.95 4.46
CA ASN A 420 -5.27 -13.42 5.68
C ASN A 420 -5.73 -11.97 5.91
N PRO A 421 -5.51 -11.42 7.12
CA PRO A 421 -6.05 -10.11 7.46
C PRO A 421 -5.60 -8.99 6.51
N GLY A 422 -4.35 -9.02 6.04
CA GLY A 422 -3.82 -8.03 5.11
C GLY A 422 -4.44 -8.12 3.71
N LEU A 423 -4.66 -9.34 3.19
CA LEU A 423 -5.38 -9.54 1.93
C LEU A 423 -6.83 -9.05 2.04
N LEU A 424 -7.51 -9.31 3.16
CA LEU A 424 -8.85 -8.78 3.39
C LEU A 424 -8.83 -7.24 3.45
N ALA A 425 -7.83 -6.64 4.10
CA ALA A 425 -7.68 -5.19 4.15
C ALA A 425 -7.44 -4.59 2.76
N TYR A 426 -6.65 -5.26 1.92
CA TYR A 426 -6.45 -4.90 0.52
C TYR A 426 -7.75 -4.94 -0.28
N ASP A 427 -8.54 -6.02 -0.15
CA ASP A 427 -9.82 -6.16 -0.84
C ASP A 427 -10.83 -5.11 -0.37
N ILE A 428 -10.89 -4.83 0.93
CA ILE A 428 -11.73 -3.76 1.51
C ILE A 428 -11.34 -2.39 0.92
N LEU A 429 -10.04 -2.10 0.84
CA LEU A 429 -9.53 -0.85 0.27
C LEU A 429 -9.95 -0.70 -1.20
N HIS A 430 -9.76 -1.73 -2.02
CA HIS A 430 -10.03 -1.65 -3.46
C HIS A 430 -11.52 -1.78 -3.83
N SER A 431 -12.35 -2.28 -2.90
CA SER A 431 -13.81 -2.35 -3.06
C SER A 431 -14.52 -1.09 -2.56
N ALA A 432 -13.80 -0.14 -1.98
CA ALA A 432 -14.38 1.07 -1.44
C ALA A 432 -15.04 1.93 -2.53
N THR A 433 -16.19 2.52 -2.20
CA THR A 433 -16.94 3.40 -3.08
C THR A 433 -17.42 4.64 -2.32
N GLY A 434 -17.89 5.67 -3.04
CA GLY A 434 -18.44 6.87 -2.41
C GLY A 434 -17.46 7.59 -1.48
N SER A 435 -17.89 7.89 -0.25
CA SER A 435 -17.07 8.59 0.74
C SER A 435 -15.83 7.80 1.21
N ASP A 436 -15.91 6.47 1.23
CA ASP A 436 -14.80 5.60 1.62
C ASP A 436 -13.69 5.64 0.56
N LEU A 437 -14.06 5.64 -0.73
CA LEU A 437 -13.12 5.81 -1.83
C LEU A 437 -12.40 7.16 -1.76
N ASN A 438 -13.13 8.25 -1.49
CA ASN A 438 -12.53 9.57 -1.31
C ASN A 438 -11.54 9.58 -0.15
N THR A 439 -11.86 8.89 0.95
CA THR A 439 -10.98 8.77 2.13
C THR A 439 -9.68 8.05 1.78
N ILE A 440 -9.74 6.95 1.04
CA ILE A 440 -8.56 6.21 0.57
C ILE A 440 -7.72 7.08 -0.37
N GLN A 441 -8.34 7.77 -1.33
CA GLN A 441 -7.62 8.64 -2.26
C GLN A 441 -6.89 9.77 -1.53
N HIS A 442 -7.51 10.36 -0.50
CA HIS A 442 -6.84 11.33 0.37
C HIS A 442 -5.66 10.71 1.11
N LYS A 443 -5.82 9.51 1.67
CA LYS A 443 -4.72 8.80 2.35
C LYS A 443 -3.55 8.50 1.43
N ILE A 444 -3.80 8.08 0.18
CA ILE A 444 -2.76 7.83 -0.82
C ILE A 444 -2.04 9.13 -1.19
N ALA A 445 -2.79 10.22 -1.39
CA ALA A 445 -2.21 11.54 -1.67
C ALA A 445 -1.25 11.99 -0.57
N ILE A 446 -1.70 11.91 0.69
CA ILE A 446 -0.89 12.23 1.87
C ILE A 446 0.32 11.31 1.93
N ALA A 447 0.13 10.02 1.70
CA ALA A 447 1.23 9.06 1.70
C ALA A 447 2.30 9.44 0.68
N ASN A 448 1.92 9.81 -0.55
CA ASN A 448 2.84 10.31 -1.57
C ASN A 448 3.58 11.55 -1.10
N GLU A 449 2.88 12.59 -0.63
CA GLU A 449 3.52 13.82 -0.15
C GLU A 449 4.53 13.54 0.98
N VAL A 450 4.14 12.72 1.95
CA VAL A 450 5.00 12.33 3.07
C VAL A 450 6.24 11.58 2.56
N THR A 451 6.09 10.62 1.65
CA THR A 451 7.23 9.90 1.07
C THR A 451 8.16 10.84 0.31
N LEU A 452 7.63 11.78 -0.48
CA LEU A 452 8.43 12.80 -1.18
C LEU A 452 9.19 13.72 -0.21
N LEU A 453 8.54 14.17 0.87
CA LEU A 453 9.20 15.01 1.88
C LEU A 453 10.38 14.30 2.52
N TYR A 454 10.25 12.99 2.79
CA TYR A 454 11.33 12.18 3.34
C TYR A 454 12.46 11.92 2.35
N GLN A 455 12.16 11.75 1.07
CA GLN A 455 13.18 11.65 0.03
C GLN A 455 14.09 12.90 0.04
N ASN A 456 13.51 14.07 0.29
CA ASN A 456 14.24 15.33 0.35
C ASN A 456 14.84 15.63 1.73
N ASN A 457 14.38 14.97 2.79
CA ASN A 457 14.81 15.21 4.19
C ASN A 457 14.94 13.88 4.97
N PRO A 458 15.97 13.04 4.69
CA PRO A 458 16.04 11.67 5.21
C PRO A 458 16.09 11.55 6.74
N THR A 459 16.55 12.59 7.44
CA THR A 459 16.72 12.60 8.90
C THR A 459 15.41 12.80 9.69
N ALA A 460 14.27 13.00 9.02
CA ALA A 460 12.99 13.35 9.66
C ALA A 460 12.01 12.18 9.81
N TYR A 461 12.36 10.97 9.38
CA TYR A 461 11.43 9.84 9.37
C TYR A 461 11.06 9.38 10.80
N ASN A 462 9.79 9.54 11.17
CA ASN A 462 9.22 9.01 12.40
C ASN A 462 7.86 8.35 12.08
N SER A 463 7.84 7.01 12.08
CA SER A 463 6.66 6.21 11.74
C SER A 463 5.42 6.50 12.60
N SER A 464 5.60 6.93 13.86
CA SER A 464 4.49 7.25 14.77
C SER A 464 3.80 8.58 14.39
N THR A 465 4.57 9.59 13.99
CA THR A 465 4.03 10.88 13.51
C THR A 465 3.30 10.71 12.18
N VAL A 466 3.85 9.86 11.32
CA VAL A 466 3.31 9.56 9.99
C VAL A 466 1.95 8.86 10.06
N LYS A 467 1.79 7.90 10.98
CA LYS A 467 0.52 7.22 11.20
C LYS A 467 -0.60 8.19 11.63
N GLY A 468 -0.26 9.23 12.40
CA GLY A 468 -1.18 10.31 12.75
C GLY A 468 -1.63 11.14 11.54
N LEU A 469 -0.75 11.37 10.55
CA LEU A 469 -1.05 12.20 9.37
C LEU A 469 -2.07 11.56 8.43
N ILE A 470 -1.99 10.24 8.22
CA ILE A 470 -2.93 9.50 7.36
C ILE A 470 -4.26 9.18 8.06
N SER A 471 -4.43 9.54 9.33
CA SER A 471 -5.68 9.28 10.08
C SER A 471 -6.73 10.38 9.91
N GLY A 472 -6.39 11.50 9.27
CA GLY A 472 -7.32 12.58 8.90
C GLY A 472 -8.20 12.23 7.69
N SER A 473 -9.46 12.67 7.71
CA SER A 473 -10.43 12.50 6.61
C SER A 473 -10.36 13.58 5.53
N THR A 474 -9.54 14.62 5.74
CA THR A 474 -9.31 15.74 4.83
C THR A 474 -7.86 15.79 4.42
N LEU A 475 -7.60 16.07 3.14
CA LEU A 475 -6.26 16.42 2.64
C LEU A 475 -5.67 17.57 3.49
N PRO A 476 -4.64 17.33 4.32
CA PRO A 476 -3.84 18.40 4.89
C PRO A 476 -3.14 19.14 3.74
N SER A 477 -2.97 20.45 3.85
CA SER A 477 -2.11 21.15 2.90
C SER A 477 -0.66 20.67 3.07
N ILE A 478 0.16 20.80 2.02
CA ILE A 478 1.62 20.56 2.09
C ILE A 478 2.25 21.33 3.28
N SER A 479 1.71 22.50 3.59
CA SER A 479 2.14 23.31 4.74
C SER A 479 1.77 22.67 6.07
N ASP A 480 0.59 22.04 6.19
CA ASP A 480 0.18 21.32 7.39
C ASP A 480 1.07 20.10 7.61
N VAL A 481 1.34 19.31 6.57
CA VAL A 481 2.24 18.15 6.65
C VAL A 481 3.65 18.57 7.08
N ALA A 482 4.20 19.63 6.48
CA ALA A 482 5.53 20.15 6.81
C ALA A 482 5.61 20.70 8.25
N ASN A 483 4.57 21.43 8.69
CA ASN A 483 4.48 21.98 10.04
C ASN A 483 4.39 20.88 11.10
N LEU A 484 3.60 19.82 10.85
CA LEU A 484 3.45 18.67 11.75
C LEU A 484 4.74 17.83 11.86
N LEU A 485 5.53 17.75 10.78
CA LEU A 485 6.83 17.09 10.78
C LEU A 485 7.97 17.97 11.33
N ASN A 486 7.66 19.21 11.76
CA ASN A 486 8.63 20.20 12.22
C ASN A 486 9.77 20.42 11.20
N LEU A 487 9.43 20.37 9.92
CA LEU A 487 10.34 20.62 8.81
C LEU A 487 10.27 22.11 8.44
N PRO A 488 11.40 22.75 8.07
CA PRO A 488 11.36 24.13 7.63
C PRO A 488 10.52 24.23 6.35
N THR A 489 9.45 25.02 6.38
CA THR A 489 8.64 25.34 5.20
C THR A 489 9.48 26.04 4.11
N THR A 490 10.59 26.66 4.50
CA THR A 490 11.58 27.31 3.63
C THR A 490 12.52 26.35 2.90
N SER A 491 12.56 25.06 3.25
CA SER A 491 13.30 24.01 2.53
C SER A 491 12.47 23.24 1.52
N ILE A 492 11.18 23.56 1.37
CA ILE A 492 10.40 23.12 0.20
C ILE A 492 10.65 24.12 -0.94
N ASN A 493 11.93 24.24 -1.29
CA ASN A 493 12.37 24.84 -2.53
C ASN A 493 12.53 23.67 -3.50
N THR A 494 11.46 23.32 -4.20
CA THR A 494 11.50 22.38 -5.33
C THR A 494 12.25 23.07 -6.46
N GLY A 495 13.56 22.83 -6.52
CA GLY A 495 14.43 23.32 -7.59
C GLY A 495 15.23 24.56 -7.20
N SER A 496 16.39 24.36 -6.55
CA SER A 496 17.49 25.29 -6.73
C SER A 496 18.77 24.51 -6.97
N SER A 497 19.15 24.40 -8.24
CA SER A 497 20.54 24.24 -8.61
C SER A 497 21.27 25.54 -8.23
N SER A 498 21.65 25.69 -6.96
CA SER A 498 22.56 26.76 -6.55
C SER A 498 23.97 26.19 -6.47
N THR A 499 24.77 26.45 -7.50
CA THR A 499 26.23 26.47 -7.37
C THR A 499 26.58 27.62 -6.43
N GLY A 500 26.90 27.33 -5.18
CA GLY A 500 27.19 28.34 -4.16
C GLY A 500 28.25 27.87 -3.18
N THR A 501 29.50 28.24 -3.43
CA THR A 501 30.62 28.16 -2.50
C THR A 501 30.41 29.10 -1.31
N SER A 502 30.40 28.61 -0.07
CA SER A 502 30.71 29.46 1.08
C SER A 502 31.27 28.68 2.28
N SER A 503 32.54 28.95 2.55
CA SER A 503 33.29 28.70 3.77
C SER A 503 32.77 29.56 4.94
N SER A 504 32.54 28.97 6.11
CA SER A 504 32.74 29.63 7.42
C SER A 504 32.45 28.65 8.56
N SER A 505 33.49 28.27 9.29
CA SER A 505 33.45 27.44 10.49
C SER A 505 33.65 28.31 11.74
N THR A 506 32.73 28.26 12.70
CA THR A 506 33.04 28.55 14.11
C THR A 506 32.36 27.51 15.02
N PRO A 507 33.13 26.75 15.83
CA PRO A 507 32.57 25.77 16.76
C PRO A 507 32.29 26.37 18.15
N PHE A 508 31.19 25.93 18.77
CA PHE A 508 30.85 26.19 20.18
C PHE A 508 31.17 24.95 21.03
N THR A 509 31.84 25.13 22.17
CA THR A 509 32.25 24.06 23.12
C THR A 509 31.41 24.09 24.39
N VAL A 510 31.01 22.91 24.89
CA VAL A 510 30.53 22.73 26.27
C VAL A 510 31.26 21.56 26.94
N SER A 511 31.65 21.80 28.19
CA SER A 511 32.58 21.05 29.03
C SER A 511 31.95 19.84 29.74
N ASN A 512 32.73 18.77 29.82
CA ASN A 512 32.44 17.52 30.54
C ASN A 512 32.75 17.62 32.05
N PRO A 513 32.03 16.88 32.91
CA PRO A 513 32.64 16.32 34.11
C PRO A 513 32.48 14.79 34.21
N GLY A 514 33.61 14.07 34.15
CA GLY A 514 33.84 12.91 35.02
C GLY A 514 33.79 11.50 34.44
N THR A 515 34.91 11.08 33.83
CA THR A 515 35.55 9.74 33.82
C THR A 515 34.72 8.46 34.02
N TYR A 516 34.52 7.73 32.92
CA TYR A 516 34.57 6.26 32.85
C TYR A 516 35.47 5.84 31.68
N ASN A 517 36.22 4.75 31.86
CA ASN A 517 37.12 4.15 30.88
C ASN A 517 36.39 3.79 29.58
N GLY A 518 36.65 4.56 28.52
CA GLY A 518 36.99 3.99 27.22
C GLY A 518 35.94 4.01 26.11
N LEU A 519 35.00 4.96 26.07
CA LEU A 519 34.65 5.73 24.87
C LEU A 519 33.49 6.70 25.19
N THR A 520 33.79 8.00 25.26
CA THR A 520 32.79 9.07 25.23
C THR A 520 32.87 9.79 23.88
N ILE A 521 31.89 9.48 23.03
CA ILE A 521 31.07 10.30 22.13
C ILE A 521 31.76 11.39 21.28
N ASN A 522 31.53 11.33 19.96
CA ASN A 522 31.11 12.51 19.22
C ASN A 522 30.01 12.13 18.19
N TYR A 523 28.80 12.65 18.38
CA TYR A 523 27.70 12.54 17.41
C TYR A 523 27.86 13.66 16.39
N GLN A 524 28.33 13.33 15.19
CA GLN A 524 27.83 13.84 13.90
C GLN A 524 28.39 12.93 12.80
N ASN A 525 27.50 12.35 11.99
CA ASN A 525 27.71 11.43 10.86
C ASN A 525 28.17 10.00 11.27
N GLY A 526 27.29 9.01 11.05
CA GLY A 526 27.43 7.60 11.45
C GLY A 526 28.51 6.78 10.72
N ILE A 527 29.75 7.24 10.67
CA ILE A 527 30.90 6.46 10.18
C ILE A 527 31.85 6.17 11.35
N ILE A 528 32.09 4.89 11.65
CA ILE A 528 33.03 4.48 12.70
C ILE A 528 34.33 3.99 12.06
N PHE A 529 35.45 4.63 12.38
CA PHE A 529 36.79 4.14 12.06
C PHE A 529 37.41 3.52 13.31
N SER A 530 37.64 2.20 13.31
CA SER A 530 38.43 1.55 14.34
C SER A 530 39.88 1.39 13.90
N ASN A 531 40.77 2.25 14.38
CA ASN A 531 42.21 2.01 14.29
C ASN A 531 42.64 1.13 15.46
N LEU A 532 42.60 -0.19 15.28
CA LEU A 532 43.34 -1.12 16.12
C LEU A 532 44.47 -1.75 15.28
N ILE A 533 45.63 -1.08 15.30
CA ILE A 533 46.87 -1.57 14.70
C ILE A 533 47.50 -2.62 15.62
N ASN A 534 47.83 -3.80 15.10
CA ASN A 534 48.88 -4.65 15.68
C ASN A 534 50.25 -4.17 15.14
N PRO A 535 51.23 -3.78 15.97
CA PRO A 535 52.39 -2.98 15.56
C PRO A 535 53.50 -3.70 14.77
N ASN A 536 53.32 -4.93 14.28
CA ASN A 536 54.41 -5.73 13.67
C ASN A 536 54.14 -6.23 12.25
N ASN A 537 53.19 -5.67 11.51
CA ASN A 537 52.93 -6.08 10.12
C ASN A 537 52.72 -4.85 9.22
N PRO A 538 53.48 -4.67 8.12
CA PRO A 538 53.35 -3.50 7.24
C PRO A 538 52.07 -3.49 6.37
N THR A 539 51.13 -4.41 6.62
CA THR A 539 49.82 -4.54 5.95
C THR A 539 48.70 -4.28 6.95
N THR A 540 48.33 -3.02 7.16
CA THR A 540 47.19 -2.66 8.03
C THR A 540 45.89 -2.73 7.24
N THR A 541 45.05 -3.72 7.52
CA THR A 541 43.66 -3.82 7.04
C THR A 541 42.78 -2.85 7.84
N ASN A 542 42.12 -1.93 7.15
CA ASN A 542 41.11 -1.07 7.77
C ASN A 542 39.72 -1.70 7.57
N ILE A 543 38.97 -1.86 8.66
CA ILE A 543 37.57 -2.30 8.60
C ILE A 543 36.72 -1.05 8.80
N ILE A 544 35.86 -0.78 7.80
CA ILE A 544 34.85 0.28 7.89
C ILE A 544 33.51 -0.39 8.17
N SER A 545 32.90 -0.03 9.30
CA SER A 545 31.53 -0.42 9.63
C SER A 545 30.61 0.76 9.32
N ILE A 546 29.60 0.52 8.47
CA ILE A 546 28.55 1.47 8.16
C ILE A 546 27.30 0.98 8.90
N GLN A 547 26.88 1.72 9.93
CA GLN A 547 25.64 1.41 10.63
C GLN A 547 24.50 2.11 9.91
N ASP A 548 23.57 1.30 9.40
CA ASP A 548 22.24 1.63 8.86
C ASP A 548 22.00 3.13 8.64
N SER A 549 22.50 3.63 7.50
CA SER A 549 22.27 4.98 7.03
C SER A 549 21.49 4.94 5.73
N SER A 550 20.45 5.77 5.67
CA SER A 550 19.39 5.87 4.66
C SER A 550 19.85 6.25 3.24
N ASN A 551 21.15 6.12 2.90
CA ASN A 551 21.67 6.41 1.57
C ASN A 551 22.94 5.58 1.26
N PHE A 552 22.76 4.26 1.17
CA PHE A 552 23.81 3.27 0.85
C PHE A 552 24.73 3.72 -0.29
N THR A 553 24.20 4.27 -1.38
CA THR A 553 24.99 4.70 -2.55
C THR A 553 25.89 5.90 -2.24
N THR A 554 25.47 6.83 -1.39
CA THR A 554 26.26 8.01 -1.01
C THR A 554 27.36 7.63 -0.02
N ASP A 555 27.05 6.76 0.94
CA ASP A 555 28.00 6.30 1.94
C ASP A 555 29.05 5.37 1.33
N LEU A 556 28.65 4.52 0.38
CA LEU A 556 29.56 3.70 -0.42
C LEU A 556 30.49 4.56 -1.28
N ASN A 557 29.95 5.55 -2.01
CA ASN A 557 30.77 6.46 -2.81
C ASN A 557 31.73 7.30 -1.95
N THR A 558 31.31 7.69 -0.74
CA THR A 558 32.14 8.44 0.22
C THR A 558 33.24 7.56 0.83
N ALA A 559 32.95 6.29 1.09
CA ALA A 559 33.93 5.31 1.54
C ALA A 559 34.96 5.01 0.43
N ILE A 560 34.50 4.74 -0.80
CA ILE A 560 35.35 4.51 -1.99
C ILE A 560 36.25 5.72 -2.29
N ALA A 561 35.74 6.94 -2.14
CA ALA A 561 36.53 8.15 -2.34
C ALA A 561 37.67 8.33 -1.31
N LYS A 562 37.60 7.65 -0.15
CA LYS A 562 38.59 7.75 0.94
C LYS A 562 39.60 6.60 0.96
N THR A 563 39.35 5.47 0.31
CA THR A 563 40.28 4.32 0.22
C THR A 563 41.39 4.50 -0.82
N THR A 564 41.47 5.68 -1.45
CA THR A 564 42.25 5.98 -2.67
C THR A 564 41.88 5.10 -3.87
N PRO A 565 41.86 5.64 -5.12
CA PRO A 565 41.13 5.05 -6.25
C PRO A 565 41.76 3.78 -6.87
N THR A 566 42.63 3.11 -6.13
CA THR A 566 43.78 2.44 -6.73
C THR A 566 44.10 1.11 -6.01
N THR A 567 43.58 0.88 -4.80
CA THR A 567 43.65 -0.41 -4.09
C THR A 567 42.43 -1.32 -4.35
N PRO A 568 42.60 -2.65 -4.42
CA PRO A 568 41.48 -3.59 -4.49
C PRO A 568 40.77 -3.75 -3.13
N TYR A 569 39.44 -3.81 -3.17
CA TYR A 569 38.58 -3.98 -1.99
C TYR A 569 37.50 -5.05 -2.24
N SER A 570 36.92 -5.58 -1.17
CA SER A 570 35.70 -6.40 -1.21
C SER A 570 34.69 -5.90 -0.18
N TYR A 571 33.42 -6.20 -0.40
CA TYR A 571 32.36 -5.91 0.55
C TYR A 571 31.46 -7.13 0.77
N PHE A 572 30.81 -7.18 1.93
CA PHE A 572 29.79 -8.18 2.25
C PHE A 572 28.72 -7.60 3.18
N ILE A 573 27.55 -8.24 3.20
CA ILE A 573 26.41 -7.87 4.04
C ILE A 573 26.22 -8.95 5.11
N TYR A 574 26.13 -8.54 6.38
CA TYR A 574 25.88 -9.44 7.51
C TYR A 574 24.96 -8.77 8.53
N GLU A 575 23.87 -9.44 8.91
CA GLU A 575 22.84 -8.93 9.84
C GLU A 575 22.36 -7.50 9.52
N GLY A 576 22.17 -7.20 8.22
CA GLY A 576 21.72 -5.88 7.75
C GLY A 576 22.80 -4.79 7.72
N ASN A 577 24.06 -5.10 8.09
CA ASN A 577 25.17 -4.16 8.03
C ASN A 577 26.11 -4.48 6.87
N THR A 578 26.68 -3.44 6.24
CA THR A 578 27.67 -3.59 5.17
C THR A 578 29.08 -3.41 5.72
N TYR A 579 29.97 -4.35 5.39
CA TYR A 579 31.36 -4.34 5.79
C TYR A 579 32.25 -4.23 4.55
N ILE A 580 33.20 -3.28 4.58
CA ILE A 580 34.16 -3.07 3.49
C ILE A 580 35.56 -3.43 4.00
N VAL A 581 36.29 -4.22 3.21
CA VAL A 581 37.65 -4.68 3.52
C VAL A 581 38.62 -4.17 2.46
N ASP A 582 39.56 -3.32 2.88
CA ASP A 582 40.68 -2.85 2.06
C ASP A 582 41.86 -3.84 2.13
N HIS A 583 42.29 -4.37 0.99
CA HIS A 583 43.33 -5.40 0.92
C HIS A 583 44.75 -4.82 0.75
N GLY A 584 44.88 -3.50 0.55
CA GLY A 584 46.16 -2.88 0.25
C GLY A 584 46.78 -3.36 -1.07
N TYR A 585 47.96 -2.83 -1.40
CA TYR A 585 48.58 -2.97 -2.73
C TYR A 585 49.44 -4.23 -2.93
N THR A 586 49.64 -5.06 -1.92
CA THR A 586 50.58 -6.17 -1.98
C THR A 586 49.95 -7.45 -1.44
N ASP A 587 49.72 -8.35 -2.41
CA ASP A 587 49.38 -9.77 -2.30
C ASP A 587 47.99 -10.18 -1.83
N ALA A 588 47.46 -11.17 -2.55
CA ALA A 588 46.15 -11.77 -2.39
C ALA A 588 45.88 -12.20 -0.93
N GLY A 589 45.13 -11.37 -0.21
CA GLY A 589 44.54 -11.75 1.08
C GLY A 589 43.49 -12.84 0.86
N SER A 590 43.61 -13.97 1.55
CA SER A 590 42.54 -14.97 1.60
C SER A 590 41.59 -14.63 2.74
N THR A 591 40.31 -14.41 2.44
CA THR A 591 39.24 -14.33 3.43
C THR A 591 38.61 -15.72 3.58
N THR A 592 38.79 -16.35 4.74
CA THR A 592 38.23 -17.69 5.01
C THR A 592 36.94 -17.55 5.82
N PHE A 593 35.82 -17.99 5.28
CA PHE A 593 34.54 -18.05 6.00
C PHE A 593 34.38 -19.41 6.68
N ASN A 594 33.95 -19.42 7.94
CA ASN A 594 33.52 -20.66 8.60
C ASN A 594 32.09 -21.01 8.16
N SER A 595 31.82 -22.31 7.99
CA SER A 595 30.59 -22.84 7.38
C SER A 595 29.31 -22.33 8.05
N GLY A 596 28.33 -21.89 7.23
CA GLY A 596 26.96 -21.60 7.66
C GLY A 596 26.41 -20.21 7.30
N VAL A 597 27.13 -19.42 6.50
CA VAL A 597 26.71 -18.07 6.09
C VAL A 597 26.55 -18.04 4.57
N ASP A 598 25.35 -17.72 4.09
CA ASP A 598 25.12 -17.34 2.69
C ASP A 598 25.55 -15.88 2.53
N ALA A 599 26.50 -15.61 1.63
CA ALA A 599 27.01 -14.26 1.37
C ALA A 599 27.13 -14.01 -0.14
N GLU A 600 26.58 -12.88 -0.60
CA GLU A 600 26.92 -12.32 -1.91
C GLU A 600 28.23 -11.53 -1.78
N VAL A 601 29.18 -11.81 -2.68
CA VAL A 601 30.50 -11.18 -2.69
C VAL A 601 30.77 -10.65 -4.09
N GLU A 602 30.88 -9.34 -4.22
CA GLU A 602 31.28 -8.68 -5.47
C GLU A 602 32.72 -8.14 -5.32
N ILE A 603 33.58 -8.45 -6.28
CA ILE A 603 35.00 -8.07 -6.30
C ILE A 603 35.21 -7.05 -7.42
N VAL A 604 35.66 -5.84 -7.08
CA VAL A 604 35.81 -4.75 -8.05
C VAL A 604 37.27 -4.28 -8.09
N GLY A 605 37.91 -4.33 -9.26
CA GLY A 605 39.29 -3.86 -9.45
C GLY A 605 39.88 -4.15 -10.85
N SER A 606 40.91 -3.39 -11.25
CA SER A 606 41.52 -3.45 -12.59
C SER A 606 42.50 -4.62 -12.80
N HIS A 607 42.77 -5.42 -11.77
CA HIS A 607 43.47 -6.71 -11.84
C HIS A 607 42.74 -7.71 -10.93
N ILE A 608 42.00 -8.65 -11.53
CA ILE A 608 41.26 -9.70 -10.82
C ILE A 608 42.13 -10.97 -10.84
N PRO A 609 42.81 -11.37 -9.75
CA PRO A 609 43.39 -12.71 -9.67
C PRO A 609 42.26 -13.75 -9.54
N ASN A 610 42.41 -14.90 -10.21
CA ASN A 610 41.41 -15.98 -10.21
C ASN A 610 40.98 -16.37 -8.77
N PRO A 611 39.69 -16.28 -8.42
CA PRO A 611 39.23 -16.65 -7.09
C PRO A 611 39.32 -18.18 -6.91
N THR A 612 39.80 -18.62 -5.75
CA THR A 612 39.79 -20.04 -5.36
C THR A 612 38.79 -20.19 -4.21
N VAL A 613 37.70 -20.94 -4.44
CA VAL A 613 36.66 -21.19 -3.43
C VAL A 613 37.03 -22.42 -2.60
N VAL A 614 37.04 -22.29 -1.26
CA VAL A 614 37.21 -23.42 -0.34
C VAL A 614 35.97 -23.50 0.55
N GLY A 615 34.89 -24.12 0.04
CA GLY A 615 33.64 -24.42 0.75
C GLY A 615 32.58 -23.30 0.70
N GLY A 616 31.31 -23.69 0.50
CA GLY A 616 30.14 -22.78 0.38
C GLY A 616 29.67 -22.53 -1.06
N HIS A 617 28.41 -22.12 -1.24
CA HIS A 617 27.86 -21.66 -2.53
C HIS A 617 28.07 -20.15 -2.64
N VAL A 618 28.86 -19.71 -3.63
CA VAL A 618 29.08 -18.29 -3.94
C VAL A 618 28.67 -18.06 -5.39
N THR A 619 27.75 -17.11 -5.62
CA THR A 619 27.36 -16.64 -6.95
C THR A 619 28.16 -15.40 -7.31
N PHE A 620 28.83 -15.41 -8.46
CA PHE A 620 29.54 -14.24 -8.99
C PHE A 620 28.65 -13.56 -10.05
N SER A 621 28.38 -12.27 -9.89
CA SER A 621 27.88 -11.40 -10.97
C SER A 621 29.07 -10.63 -11.56
N SER A 622 29.12 -10.55 -12.90
CA SER A 622 30.12 -9.76 -13.64
C SER A 622 29.70 -8.32 -13.85
#